data_AF-A0A7D5GIF4-F1
#
_entry.id   AF-A0A7D5GIF4-F1
#
_cell.length_a   1.000
_cell.length_b   1.000
_cell.length_c   1.000
_cell.angle_alpha   90.00
_cell.angle_beta   90.00
_cell.angle_gamma   90.00
#
_symmetry.space_group_name_H-M   'P 1'
#
loop_
_entity.id
_entity.type
_entity.pdbx_description
1 polymer ?
#
loop_
_entity_poly.entity_id
_entity_poly.type
_entity_poly.pdbx_seq_one_letter_code
_entity_poly.pdbx_strand_id
1 'polypeptide(L)'
;MSTIVAELEAARIDVTTVAVDLFDMYGVLGEVTTIAAQHAEDLVHVNVSTGTKLSAIGAAIACMELSTNATAYYVHPEEYAHGDIDEPLTSEYADDEALPGYPIDSPTAEQVAVMDYVHRKDTTVYTPKKKDLIEFGKQAALPFYANSTAKSDKAAFGRLKSRILDPLTERKYVTVEHVGRRKQVSLTELGEDTLRAFRHKLSESPECGVVTSPRNRPGNDDD
;
A
#
# COMPACT_ATOMS: atom_id res chain seq x y z
N MET A 1 1.77 29.20 -8.10
CA MET A 1 2.80 28.24 -7.63
C MET A 1 2.94 28.49 -6.15
N SER A 2 2.79 27.49 -5.28
CA SER A 2 2.88 27.73 -3.83
C SER A 2 4.29 28.24 -3.51
N THR A 3 4.38 29.24 -2.65
CA THR A 3 5.64 29.92 -2.29
C THR A 3 6.72 28.93 -1.84
N ILE A 4 6.32 27.87 -1.13
CA ILE A 4 7.21 26.83 -0.63
C ILE A 4 7.91 26.00 -1.72
N VAL A 5 7.23 25.67 -2.83
CA VAL A 5 7.84 24.87 -3.91
C VAL A 5 8.95 25.68 -4.59
N ALA A 6 8.69 26.97 -4.85
CA ALA A 6 9.67 27.85 -5.46
C ALA A 6 10.91 28.05 -4.57
N GLU A 7 10.73 28.12 -3.25
CA GLU A 7 11.84 28.23 -2.29
C GLU A 7 12.71 26.96 -2.25
N LEU A 8 12.09 25.77 -2.25
CA LEU A 8 12.81 24.49 -2.30
C LEU A 8 13.59 24.32 -3.60
N GLU A 9 12.96 24.63 -4.74
CA GLU A 9 13.62 24.59 -6.05
C GLU A 9 14.80 25.57 -6.13
N ALA A 10 14.66 26.79 -5.58
CA ALA A 10 15.74 27.77 -5.51
C ALA A 10 16.91 27.27 -4.64
N ALA A 11 16.63 26.49 -3.61
CA ALA A 11 17.62 25.79 -2.79
C ALA A 11 18.22 24.53 -3.48
N ARG A 12 17.82 24.22 -4.72
CA ARG A 12 18.22 23.02 -5.49
C ARG A 12 17.78 21.71 -4.83
N ILE A 13 16.63 21.72 -4.19
CA ILE A 13 15.97 20.52 -3.67
C ILE A 13 15.00 20.04 -4.75
N ASP A 14 15.08 18.76 -5.12
CA ASP A 14 14.14 18.16 -6.06
C ASP A 14 12.76 18.04 -5.41
N VAL A 15 11.73 18.57 -6.09
CA VAL A 15 10.36 18.60 -5.57
C VAL A 15 9.43 17.83 -6.50
N THR A 16 8.65 16.91 -5.91
CA THR A 16 7.54 16.25 -6.59
C THR A 16 6.27 16.46 -5.78
N THR A 17 5.18 16.88 -6.44
CA THR A 17 3.89 17.09 -5.79
C THR A 17 2.90 16.00 -6.16
N VAL A 18 2.27 15.39 -5.15
CA VAL A 18 1.18 14.43 -5.30
C VAL A 18 -0.09 15.02 -4.72
N ALA A 19 -1.20 14.96 -5.46
CA ALA A 19 -2.48 15.47 -5.01
C ALA A 19 -3.24 14.36 -4.27
N VAL A 20 -3.64 14.63 -3.02
CA VAL A 20 -4.41 13.72 -2.17
C VAL A 20 -5.40 14.52 -1.32
N ASP A 21 -6.57 13.94 -1.05
CA ASP A 21 -7.52 14.54 -0.11
C ASP A 21 -7.02 14.34 1.33
N LEU A 22 -6.64 15.44 1.99
CA LEU A 22 -6.12 15.41 3.36
C LEU A 22 -7.18 15.07 4.43
N PHE A 23 -8.46 15.00 4.06
CA PHE A 23 -9.54 14.52 4.92
C PHE A 23 -9.79 13.01 4.74
N ASP A 24 -9.19 12.38 3.73
CA ASP A 24 -9.23 10.95 3.51
C ASP A 24 -7.96 10.29 4.08
N MET A 25 -8.07 9.81 5.32
CA MET A 25 -6.97 9.14 6.02
C MET A 25 -6.40 7.94 5.22
N TYR A 26 -7.26 7.15 4.56
CA TYR A 26 -6.80 5.99 3.79
C TYR A 26 -6.16 6.40 2.45
N GLY A 27 -6.64 7.51 1.86
CA GLY A 27 -5.97 8.15 0.73
C GLY A 27 -4.55 8.57 1.09
N VAL A 28 -4.38 9.30 2.20
CA VAL A 28 -3.06 9.75 2.68
C VAL A 28 -2.16 8.57 3.03
N LEU A 29 -2.67 7.59 3.77
CA LEU A 29 -1.95 6.34 4.08
C LEU A 29 -1.44 5.68 2.79
N GLY A 30 -2.30 5.51 1.79
CA GLY A 30 -1.96 4.87 0.53
C GLY A 30 -0.87 5.59 -0.25
N GLU A 31 -0.97 6.90 -0.38
CA GLU A 31 0.05 7.70 -1.08
C GLU A 31 1.38 7.67 -0.34
N VAL A 32 1.38 7.87 0.98
CA VAL A 32 2.62 7.86 1.78
C VAL A 32 3.29 6.49 1.73
N THR A 33 2.56 5.38 1.90
CA THR A 33 3.17 4.04 1.80
C THR A 33 3.66 3.76 0.37
N THR A 34 2.95 4.22 -0.66
CA THR A 34 3.38 4.05 -2.05
C THR A 34 4.69 4.80 -2.33
N ILE A 35 4.80 6.06 -1.91
CA ILE A 35 6.03 6.85 -2.03
C ILE A 35 7.15 6.20 -1.22
N ALA A 36 6.89 5.82 0.02
CA ALA A 36 7.89 5.16 0.87
C ALA A 36 8.41 3.84 0.26
N ALA A 37 7.54 3.04 -0.35
CA ALA A 37 7.92 1.79 -1.01
C ALA A 37 8.79 2.03 -2.26
N GLN A 38 8.57 3.11 -3.01
CA GLN A 38 9.43 3.49 -4.15
C GLN A 38 10.84 3.90 -3.73
N HIS A 39 11.02 4.23 -2.45
CA HIS A 39 12.26 4.70 -1.83
C HIS A 39 12.76 3.74 -0.75
N ALA A 40 12.56 2.42 -0.95
CA ALA A 40 12.88 1.40 0.06
C ALA A 40 14.36 1.38 0.51
N GLU A 41 15.28 1.81 -0.36
CA GLU A 41 16.72 1.87 -0.08
C GLU A 41 17.17 3.25 0.48
N ASP A 42 16.26 4.22 0.56
CA ASP A 42 16.55 5.57 1.03
C ASP A 42 16.11 5.74 2.50
N LEU A 43 16.48 6.88 3.10
CA LEU A 43 15.94 7.33 4.38
C LEU A 43 14.72 8.21 4.12
N VAL A 44 13.52 7.72 4.46
CA VAL A 44 12.27 8.46 4.24
C VAL A 44 11.84 9.10 5.55
N HIS A 45 11.68 10.42 5.57
CA HIS A 45 11.20 11.17 6.74
C HIS A 45 9.91 11.90 6.39
N VAL A 46 8.87 11.67 7.18
CA VAL A 46 7.52 12.18 6.91
C VAL A 46 7.12 13.17 8.01
N ASN A 47 7.02 14.44 7.63
CA ASN A 47 6.56 15.49 8.52
C ASN A 47 5.04 15.38 8.73
N VAL A 48 4.61 15.17 9.97
CA VAL A 48 3.18 15.10 10.34
C VAL A 48 2.71 16.27 11.21
N SER A 49 3.51 17.33 11.30
CA SER A 49 3.14 18.58 12.02
C SER A 49 2.16 19.46 11.26
N THR A 50 1.99 19.22 9.95
CA THR A 50 1.13 20.01 9.07
C THR A 50 -0.07 19.22 8.56
N GLY A 51 -1.11 19.94 8.13
CA GLY A 51 -2.33 19.34 7.59
C GLY A 51 -3.37 19.04 8.66
N THR A 52 -4.28 18.12 8.36
CA THR A 52 -5.35 17.73 9.29
C THR A 52 -4.86 16.66 10.26
N LYS A 53 -5.57 16.48 11.38
CA LYS A 53 -5.31 15.34 12.28
C LYS A 53 -5.47 13.99 11.56
N LEU A 54 -6.38 13.91 10.59
CA LEU A 54 -6.61 12.68 9.83
C LEU A 54 -5.42 12.37 8.90
N SER A 55 -4.91 13.37 8.18
CA SER A 55 -3.72 13.19 7.33
C SER A 55 -2.48 12.85 8.16
N ALA A 56 -2.30 13.50 9.32
CA ALA A 56 -1.20 13.20 10.23
C ALA A 56 -1.26 11.75 10.74
N ILE A 57 -2.45 11.27 11.13
CA ILE A 57 -2.65 9.86 11.54
C ILE A 57 -2.36 8.90 10.37
N GLY A 58 -2.91 9.16 9.18
CA GLY A 58 -2.69 8.31 8.00
C GLY A 58 -1.21 8.21 7.63
N ALA A 59 -0.50 9.34 7.63
CA ALA A 59 0.94 9.39 7.35
C ALA A 59 1.78 8.70 8.45
N ALA A 60 1.43 8.86 9.72
CA ALA A 60 2.10 8.17 10.83
C ALA A 60 1.91 6.65 10.74
N ILE A 61 0.69 6.18 10.46
CA ILE A 61 0.38 4.76 10.22
C ILE A 61 1.18 4.22 9.03
N ALA A 62 1.33 5.01 7.96
CA ALA A 62 2.10 4.60 6.79
C ALA A 62 3.57 4.31 7.13
N CYS A 63 4.16 5.12 8.02
CA CYS A 63 5.54 4.95 8.48
C CYS A 63 5.72 3.75 9.43
N MET A 64 4.63 3.15 9.91
CA MET A 64 4.67 1.95 10.75
C MET A 64 4.68 0.66 9.92
N GLU A 65 4.65 0.77 8.58
CA GLU A 65 4.73 -0.37 7.68
C GLU A 65 6.14 -0.97 7.67
N LEU A 66 6.25 -2.24 8.09
CA LEU A 66 7.51 -2.95 8.27
C LEU A 66 8.33 -3.16 6.99
N SER A 67 7.71 -3.06 5.81
CA SER A 67 8.42 -3.20 4.52
C SER A 67 9.05 -1.89 4.03
N THR A 68 8.89 -0.79 4.74
CA THR A 68 9.40 0.53 4.34
C THR A 68 10.37 1.09 5.38
N ASN A 69 11.33 1.91 4.94
CA ASN A 69 12.28 2.60 5.80
C ASN A 69 11.83 4.05 6.10
N ALA A 70 10.55 4.21 6.42
CA ALA A 70 9.92 5.51 6.66
C ALA A 70 9.79 5.81 8.16
N THR A 71 10.10 7.05 8.55
CA THR A 71 9.97 7.54 9.92
C THR A 71 9.12 8.79 9.94
N ALA A 72 8.05 8.79 10.74
CA ALA A 72 7.24 9.98 10.96
C ALA A 72 7.89 10.86 12.04
N TYR A 73 7.88 12.18 11.82
CA TYR A 73 8.37 13.15 12.79
C TYR A 73 7.42 14.35 12.90
N TYR A 74 7.38 14.94 14.10
CA TYR A 74 6.59 16.11 14.41
C TYR A 74 7.52 17.29 14.71
N VAL A 75 7.32 18.40 13.99
CA VAL A 75 8.09 19.64 14.18
C VAL A 75 7.39 20.54 15.18
N HIS A 76 8.17 21.07 16.13
CA HIS A 76 7.75 22.12 17.05
C HIS A 76 8.27 23.48 16.55
N PRO A 77 7.40 24.40 16.13
CA PRO A 77 7.78 25.77 15.83
C PRO A 77 8.02 26.57 17.11
N GLU A 78 8.84 27.62 17.03
CA GLU A 78 9.03 28.56 18.15
C GLU A 78 7.81 29.47 18.32
N GLU A 79 7.19 29.86 17.20
CA GLU A 79 6.08 30.79 17.19
C GLU A 79 4.85 30.22 16.50
N TYR A 80 3.69 30.41 17.14
CA TYR A 80 2.37 30.15 16.58
C TYR A 80 1.67 31.49 16.34
N ALA A 81 1.61 31.92 15.09
CA ALA A 81 0.87 33.12 14.72
C ALA A 81 -0.64 32.86 14.86
N HIS A 82 -1.34 33.81 15.47
CA HIS A 82 -2.81 33.82 15.54
C HIS A 82 -3.30 34.87 14.53
N GLY A 83 -3.26 34.52 13.24
CA GLY A 83 -3.42 35.47 12.15
C GLY A 83 -4.18 34.94 10.94
N ASP A 84 -4.23 35.76 9.89
CA ASP A 84 -4.93 35.51 8.62
C ASP A 84 -4.40 34.27 7.88
N ILE A 85 -5.28 33.63 7.10
CA ILE A 85 -4.98 32.37 6.37
C ILE A 85 -3.93 32.52 5.24
N ASP A 86 -3.57 33.75 4.88
CA ASP A 86 -2.66 34.07 3.78
C ASP A 86 -1.18 34.15 4.22
N GLU A 87 -0.90 34.08 5.53
CA GLU A 87 0.46 34.04 6.07
C GLU A 87 0.75 32.68 6.75
N PRO A 88 2.02 32.24 6.80
CA PRO A 88 2.39 31.05 7.56
C PRO A 88 1.96 31.17 9.03
N LEU A 89 1.15 30.21 9.49
CA LEU A 89 0.65 30.19 10.88
C LEU A 89 1.73 29.81 11.91
N THR A 90 2.87 29.33 11.45
CA THR A 90 3.99 28.93 12.29
C THR A 90 5.29 29.44 11.69
N SER A 91 6.16 29.99 12.53
CA SER A 91 7.47 30.48 12.15
C SER A 91 8.55 29.90 13.05
N GLU A 92 9.75 29.82 12.47
CA GLU A 92 10.96 29.34 13.12
C GLU A 92 10.91 27.86 13.54
N TYR A 93 12.08 27.27 13.73
CA TYR A 93 12.24 25.85 14.05
C TYR A 93 12.82 25.74 15.45
N ALA A 94 12.07 25.15 16.38
CA ALA A 94 12.54 24.94 17.75
C ALA A 94 13.24 23.58 17.86
N ASP A 95 12.51 22.51 17.54
CA ASP A 95 12.98 21.13 17.63
C ASP A 95 12.04 20.18 16.87
N ASP A 96 12.44 18.92 16.71
CA ASP A 96 11.61 17.86 16.15
C ASP A 96 11.69 16.57 16.97
N GLU A 97 10.60 15.81 17.00
CA GLU A 97 10.59 14.48 17.62
C GLU A 97 10.13 13.41 16.63
N ALA A 98 10.88 12.30 16.60
CA ALA A 98 10.44 11.10 15.91
C ALA A 98 9.27 10.47 16.68
N LEU A 99 8.16 10.23 15.98
CA LEU A 99 7.01 9.60 16.60
C LEU A 99 7.31 8.13 16.87
N PRO A 100 6.93 7.59 18.05
CA PRO A 100 7.15 6.19 18.37
C PRO A 100 6.41 5.30 17.37
N GLY A 101 7.15 4.46 16.66
CA GLY A 101 6.61 3.46 15.76
C GLY A 101 6.08 2.26 16.52
N TYR A 102 4.81 1.90 16.28
CA TYR A 102 4.26 0.60 16.67
C TYR A 102 3.98 -0.18 15.39
N PRO A 103 4.68 -1.29 15.13
CA PRO A 103 4.50 -2.04 13.89
C PRO A 103 3.03 -2.41 13.66
N ILE A 104 2.50 -2.06 12.50
CA ILE A 104 1.14 -2.45 12.11
C ILE A 104 1.24 -3.67 11.22
N ASP A 105 0.46 -4.68 11.57
CA ASP A 105 0.40 -5.96 10.88
C ASP A 105 -0.46 -5.81 9.61
N SER A 106 0.13 -5.30 8.53
CA SER A 106 -0.56 -5.03 7.27
C SER A 106 -0.98 -6.29 6.51
N PRO A 107 -1.88 -6.21 5.52
CA PRO A 107 -2.15 -7.36 4.67
C PRO A 107 -0.91 -7.73 3.85
N THR A 108 -0.68 -9.04 3.72
CA THR A 108 0.40 -9.59 2.88
C THR A 108 0.11 -9.36 1.39
N ALA A 109 1.14 -9.40 0.53
CA ALA A 109 0.94 -9.23 -0.92
C ALA A 109 -0.06 -10.23 -1.51
N GLU A 110 -0.08 -11.48 -1.06
CA GLU A 110 -1.07 -12.48 -1.52
C GLU A 110 -2.49 -12.18 -1.04
N GLN A 111 -2.64 -11.59 0.14
CA GLN A 111 -3.93 -11.12 0.64
C GLN A 111 -4.41 -9.91 -0.15
N VAL A 112 -3.54 -8.92 -0.43
CA VAL A 112 -3.87 -7.77 -1.29
C VAL A 112 -4.25 -8.23 -2.69
N ALA A 113 -3.53 -9.18 -3.28
CA ALA A 113 -3.87 -9.75 -4.59
C ALA A 113 -5.24 -10.42 -4.62
N VAL A 114 -5.62 -11.13 -3.55
CA VAL A 114 -6.96 -11.73 -3.45
C VAL A 114 -8.04 -10.66 -3.23
N MET A 115 -7.77 -9.64 -2.42
CA MET A 115 -8.69 -8.51 -2.25
C MET A 115 -8.92 -7.77 -3.58
N ASP A 116 -7.86 -7.49 -4.33
CA ASP A 116 -7.94 -6.89 -5.67
C ASP A 116 -8.74 -7.76 -6.66
N TYR A 117 -8.53 -9.08 -6.64
CA TYR A 117 -9.34 -9.98 -7.45
C TYR A 117 -10.81 -9.94 -7.06
N VAL A 118 -11.13 -9.94 -5.76
CA VAL A 118 -12.51 -9.82 -5.27
C VAL A 118 -13.12 -8.51 -5.75
N HIS A 119 -12.45 -7.38 -5.53
CA HIS A 119 -12.88 -6.06 -5.97
C HIS A 119 -13.22 -6.02 -7.47
N ARG A 120 -12.32 -6.50 -8.32
CA ARG A 120 -12.51 -6.46 -9.79
C ARG A 120 -13.60 -7.37 -10.30
N LYS A 121 -13.90 -8.44 -9.57
CA LYS A 121 -14.86 -9.47 -10.00
C LYS A 121 -16.22 -9.33 -9.33
N ASP A 122 -16.31 -8.63 -8.21
CA ASP A 122 -17.59 -8.35 -7.58
C ASP A 122 -18.36 -7.31 -8.40
N THR A 123 -19.49 -7.75 -8.94
CA THR A 123 -20.34 -6.97 -9.83
C THR A 123 -21.79 -7.20 -9.42
N THR A 124 -22.70 -6.34 -9.88
CA THR A 124 -24.14 -6.47 -9.59
C THR A 124 -24.72 -7.84 -9.96
N VAL A 125 -24.12 -8.55 -10.91
CA VAL A 125 -24.59 -9.86 -11.41
C VAL A 125 -23.77 -11.05 -10.92
N TYR A 126 -22.60 -10.81 -10.31
CA TYR A 126 -21.68 -11.87 -9.93
C TYR A 126 -20.77 -11.45 -8.79
N THR A 127 -20.81 -12.24 -7.72
CA THR A 127 -19.88 -12.16 -6.60
C THR A 127 -18.96 -13.39 -6.57
N PRO A 128 -17.64 -13.20 -6.44
CA PRO A 128 -16.65 -14.28 -6.39
C PRO A 128 -16.96 -15.34 -5.34
N LYS A 129 -16.69 -16.60 -5.67
CA LYS A 129 -16.80 -17.73 -4.74
C LYS A 129 -15.42 -18.25 -4.39
N LYS A 130 -15.34 -19.05 -3.32
CA LYS A 130 -14.09 -19.70 -2.89
C LYS A 130 -13.40 -20.50 -4.01
N LYS A 131 -14.17 -21.11 -4.93
CA LYS A 131 -13.61 -21.80 -6.10
C LYS A 131 -12.86 -20.84 -7.03
N ASP A 132 -13.44 -19.67 -7.26
CA ASP A 132 -12.88 -18.67 -8.15
C ASP A 132 -11.57 -18.10 -7.57
N LEU A 133 -11.49 -17.97 -6.24
CA LEU A 133 -10.25 -17.57 -5.55
C LEU A 133 -9.14 -18.63 -5.63
N ILE A 134 -9.48 -19.93 -5.63
CA ILE A 134 -8.49 -21.00 -5.84
C ILE A 134 -7.97 -20.97 -7.28
N GLU A 135 -8.87 -20.82 -8.26
CA GLU A 135 -8.45 -20.73 -9.66
C GLU A 135 -7.60 -19.49 -9.92
N PHE A 136 -7.96 -18.35 -9.33
CA PHE A 136 -7.13 -17.15 -9.37
C PHE A 136 -5.76 -17.39 -8.72
N GLY A 137 -5.71 -17.95 -7.52
CA GLY A 137 -4.44 -18.23 -6.84
C GLY A 137 -3.55 -19.20 -7.61
N LYS A 138 -4.13 -20.14 -8.36
CA LYS A 138 -3.41 -21.01 -9.29
C LYS A 138 -2.87 -20.25 -10.50
N GLN A 139 -3.70 -19.42 -11.13
CA GLN A 139 -3.35 -18.67 -12.34
C GLN A 139 -2.28 -17.60 -12.06
N ALA A 140 -2.40 -16.90 -10.93
CA ALA A 140 -1.46 -15.88 -10.47
C ALA A 140 -0.27 -16.47 -9.69
N ALA A 141 -0.16 -17.80 -9.62
CA ALA A 141 0.90 -18.52 -8.89
C ALA A 141 1.11 -18.04 -7.44
N LEU A 142 0.01 -17.71 -6.74
CA LEU A 142 0.09 -17.16 -5.39
C LEU A 142 0.69 -18.16 -4.38
N PRO A 143 1.48 -17.70 -3.39
CA PRO A 143 2.19 -18.56 -2.44
C PRO A 143 1.32 -19.60 -1.73
N PHE A 144 0.09 -19.27 -1.32
CA PHE A 144 -0.82 -20.23 -0.69
C PHE A 144 -1.17 -21.44 -1.59
N TYR A 145 -1.04 -21.30 -2.91
CA TYR A 145 -1.29 -22.35 -3.89
C TYR A 145 0.01 -22.96 -4.44
N ALA A 146 0.95 -22.13 -4.89
CA ALA A 146 2.17 -22.54 -5.59
C ALA A 146 3.13 -23.38 -4.72
N ASN A 147 3.27 -23.03 -3.44
CA ASN A 147 4.21 -23.70 -2.52
C ASN A 147 3.68 -25.03 -1.95
N SER A 148 2.66 -25.64 -2.56
CA SER A 148 2.04 -26.85 -2.03
C SER A 148 2.34 -28.10 -2.84
N THR A 149 2.80 -29.14 -2.14
CA THR A 149 3.00 -30.49 -2.67
C THR A 149 1.69 -31.28 -2.84
N ALA A 150 0.64 -30.91 -2.10
CA ALA A 150 -0.67 -31.57 -2.13
C ALA A 150 -1.67 -30.78 -2.99
N LYS A 151 -1.93 -31.30 -4.19
CA LYS A 151 -2.80 -30.69 -5.22
C LYS A 151 -4.29 -31.05 -5.09
N SER A 152 -4.74 -31.61 -3.97
CA SER A 152 -6.16 -31.93 -3.79
C SER A 152 -7.00 -30.69 -3.51
N ASP A 153 -8.22 -30.64 -4.05
CA ASP A 153 -9.16 -29.53 -3.86
C ASP A 153 -9.37 -29.22 -2.38
N LYS A 154 -9.55 -30.24 -1.54
CA LYS A 154 -9.75 -30.09 -0.09
C LYS A 154 -8.56 -29.39 0.58
N ALA A 155 -7.33 -29.72 0.18
CA ALA A 155 -6.14 -29.08 0.72
C ALA A 155 -6.01 -27.62 0.25
N ALA A 156 -6.34 -27.33 -1.01
CA ALA A 156 -6.37 -25.97 -1.55
C ALA A 156 -7.41 -25.08 -0.82
N PHE A 157 -8.62 -25.60 -0.58
CA PHE A 157 -9.64 -24.90 0.22
C PHE A 157 -9.18 -24.64 1.66
N GLY A 158 -8.51 -25.60 2.29
CA GLY A 158 -7.96 -25.45 3.63
C GLY A 158 -6.97 -24.28 3.72
N ARG A 159 -6.04 -24.19 2.76
CA ARG A 159 -5.03 -23.12 2.70
C ARG A 159 -5.63 -21.76 2.37
N LEU A 160 -6.52 -21.69 1.38
CA LEU A 160 -7.25 -20.46 1.08
C LEU A 160 -7.98 -19.96 2.33
N LYS A 161 -8.63 -20.87 3.08
CA LYS A 161 -9.31 -20.52 4.31
C LYS A 161 -8.32 -19.98 5.36
N SER A 162 -7.31 -20.77 5.73
CA SER A 162 -6.45 -20.43 6.88
C SER A 162 -5.48 -19.28 6.63
N ARG A 163 -4.99 -19.09 5.40
CA ARG A 163 -3.97 -18.06 5.07
C ARG A 163 -4.56 -16.77 4.55
N ILE A 164 -5.71 -16.85 3.88
CA ILE A 164 -6.30 -15.70 3.18
C ILE A 164 -7.62 -15.31 3.84
N LEU A 165 -8.63 -16.17 3.79
CA LEU A 165 -9.99 -15.76 4.18
C LEU A 165 -10.14 -15.55 5.69
N ASP A 166 -9.58 -16.41 6.54
CA ASP A 166 -9.70 -16.27 7.99
C ASP A 166 -9.03 -14.96 8.47
N PRO A 167 -7.76 -14.65 8.10
CA PRO A 167 -7.15 -13.37 8.48
C PRO A 167 -7.90 -12.15 7.93
N LEU A 168 -8.35 -12.20 6.66
CA LEU A 168 -9.08 -11.10 6.05
C LEU A 168 -10.47 -10.89 6.69
N THR A 169 -11.15 -11.96 7.10
CA THR A 169 -12.44 -11.86 7.80
C THR A 169 -12.27 -11.41 9.25
N GLU A 170 -11.26 -11.89 9.96
CA GLU A 170 -10.96 -11.47 11.33
C GLU A 170 -10.66 -9.96 11.40
N ARG A 171 -9.92 -9.45 10.42
CA ARG A 171 -9.66 -8.01 10.24
C ARG A 171 -10.83 -7.24 9.61
N LYS A 172 -11.95 -7.91 9.31
CA LYS A 172 -13.17 -7.35 8.70
C LYS A 172 -12.95 -6.72 7.33
N TYR A 173 -11.94 -7.14 6.57
CA TYR A 173 -11.69 -6.67 5.20
C TYR A 173 -12.62 -7.36 4.20
N VAL A 174 -12.98 -8.62 4.44
CA VAL A 174 -13.90 -9.39 3.59
C VAL A 174 -15.01 -10.01 4.40
N THR A 175 -16.20 -10.11 3.80
CA THR A 175 -17.29 -10.94 4.30
C THR A 175 -17.39 -12.23 3.48
N VAL A 176 -17.83 -13.31 4.13
CA VAL A 176 -18.08 -14.59 3.48
C VAL A 176 -19.51 -15.00 3.74
N GLU A 177 -20.38 -14.75 2.77
CA GLU A 177 -21.81 -14.99 2.89
C GLU A 177 -22.25 -16.30 2.24
N HIS A 178 -23.31 -16.87 2.80
CA HIS A 178 -23.94 -18.07 2.27
C HIS A 178 -25.14 -17.68 1.39
N VAL A 179 -24.96 -17.75 0.08
CA VAL A 179 -26.03 -17.54 -0.90
C VAL A 179 -26.40 -18.88 -1.52
N GLY A 180 -27.49 -19.46 -1.03
CA GLY A 180 -27.94 -20.81 -1.34
C GLY A 180 -26.89 -21.86 -0.96
N ARG A 181 -26.42 -22.65 -1.95
CA ARG A 181 -25.40 -23.70 -1.74
C ARG A 181 -23.96 -23.18 -1.82
N ARG A 182 -23.74 -21.90 -2.10
CA ARG A 182 -22.43 -21.35 -2.43
C ARG A 182 -22.00 -20.35 -1.36
N LYS A 183 -20.68 -20.29 -1.10
CA LYS A 183 -20.06 -19.27 -0.26
C LYS A 183 -19.48 -18.18 -1.17
N GLN A 184 -20.06 -16.99 -1.11
CA GLN A 184 -19.61 -15.80 -1.83
C GLN A 184 -18.70 -14.97 -0.93
N VAL A 185 -17.78 -14.22 -1.53
CA VAL A 185 -16.80 -13.39 -0.85
C VAL A 185 -16.86 -12.00 -1.47
N SER A 186 -17.06 -10.97 -0.63
CA SER A 186 -17.09 -9.56 -1.02
C SER A 186 -16.21 -8.74 -0.08
N LEU A 187 -15.79 -7.56 -0.53
CA LEU A 187 -15.08 -6.61 0.32
C LEU A 187 -16.08 -5.84 1.20
N THR A 188 -15.64 -5.49 2.40
CA THR A 188 -16.32 -4.47 3.21
C THR A 188 -15.83 -3.08 2.78
N GLU A 189 -16.47 -2.01 3.27
CA GLU A 189 -15.96 -0.64 3.10
C GLU A 189 -14.51 -0.53 3.61
N LEU A 190 -14.23 -1.07 4.80
CA LEU A 190 -12.87 -1.14 5.34
C LEU A 190 -11.91 -1.92 4.43
N GLY A 191 -12.38 -2.99 3.80
CA GLY A 191 -11.61 -3.78 2.85
C GLY A 191 -11.27 -3.01 1.57
N GLU A 192 -12.20 -2.21 1.05
CA GLU A 192 -11.98 -1.34 -0.10
C GLU A 192 -10.95 -0.25 0.19
N ASP A 193 -11.10 0.41 1.33
CA ASP A 193 -10.15 1.41 1.82
C ASP A 193 -8.75 0.83 2.04
N THR A 194 -8.70 -0.34 2.68
CA THR A 194 -7.44 -1.06 2.90
C THR A 194 -6.80 -1.49 1.59
N LEU A 195 -7.58 -2.02 0.64
CA LEU A 195 -7.07 -2.39 -0.67
C LEU A 195 -6.44 -1.18 -1.34
N ARG A 196 -7.13 -0.04 -1.36
CA ARG A 196 -6.63 1.22 -1.92
C ARG A 196 -5.29 1.62 -1.28
N ALA A 197 -5.19 1.58 0.04
CA ALA A 197 -3.97 1.93 0.77
C ALA A 197 -2.76 1.02 0.43
N PHE A 198 -3.00 -0.27 0.21
CA PHE A 198 -1.93 -1.26 0.00
C PHE A 198 -1.77 -1.73 -1.45
N ARG A 199 -2.38 -1.05 -2.43
CA ARG A 199 -2.29 -1.43 -3.85
C ARG A 199 -0.86 -1.47 -4.40
N HIS A 200 0.07 -0.69 -3.83
CA HIS A 200 1.50 -0.71 -4.21
C HIS A 200 2.15 -2.10 -4.03
N LYS A 201 1.62 -2.96 -3.16
CA LYS A 201 2.12 -4.34 -3.00
C LYS A 201 1.86 -5.24 -4.21
N LEU A 202 1.00 -4.82 -5.14
CA LEU A 202 0.76 -5.54 -6.40
C LEU A 202 1.87 -5.31 -7.43
N SER A 203 2.58 -4.18 -7.37
CA SER A 203 3.73 -3.88 -8.23
C SER A 203 5.02 -4.60 -7.81
N GLU A 204 5.10 -5.09 -6.56
CA GLU A 204 6.25 -5.83 -6.03
C GLU A 204 6.18 -7.35 -6.27
N SER A 205 5.15 -7.84 -6.95
CA SER A 205 5.10 -9.28 -7.30
C SER A 205 6.25 -9.59 -8.29
N PRO A 206 7.20 -10.46 -7.90
CA PRO A 206 8.46 -10.62 -8.63
C PRO A 206 8.21 -11.11 -10.05
N GLU A 207 8.90 -10.45 -10.99
CA GLU A 207 9.15 -10.79 -12.38
C GLU A 207 8.46 -12.06 -12.92
N CYS A 208 7.35 -11.85 -13.62
CA CYS A 208 6.88 -12.80 -14.63
C CYS A 208 7.51 -12.43 -15.98
N GLY A 209 8.67 -13.03 -16.28
CA GLY A 209 9.13 -13.28 -17.66
C GLY A 209 10.04 -12.23 -18.29
N VAL A 210 11.32 -12.20 -17.91
CA VAL A 210 12.37 -11.73 -18.82
C VAL A 210 12.53 -12.76 -19.95
N VAL A 211 11.92 -12.51 -21.10
CA VAL A 211 12.40 -13.10 -22.35
C VAL A 211 13.71 -12.39 -22.68
N THR A 212 14.83 -13.01 -22.33
CA THR A 212 16.13 -12.60 -22.86
C THR A 212 16.14 -12.89 -24.36
N SER A 213 15.92 -11.83 -25.13
CA SER A 213 16.19 -11.83 -26.57
C SER A 213 17.72 -11.94 -26.76
N PRO A 214 18.22 -12.89 -27.58
CA PRO A 214 19.65 -13.01 -27.80
C PRO A 214 20.08 -11.91 -28.78
N ARG A 215 20.69 -10.83 -28.27
CA ARG A 215 21.38 -9.86 -29.13
C ARG A 215 22.89 -10.13 -29.12
N ASN A 216 23.35 -10.59 -30.28
CA ASN A 216 24.62 -10.29 -30.95
C ASN A 216 25.91 -10.29 -30.12
N ARG A 217 26.76 -11.29 -30.38
CA ARG A 217 28.22 -11.13 -30.24
C ARG A 217 28.72 -10.22 -31.37
N PRO A 218 29.53 -9.19 -31.09
CA PRO A 218 30.33 -8.56 -32.13
C PRO A 218 31.45 -9.52 -32.57
N GLY A 219 31.79 -9.41 -33.85
CA GLY A 219 32.69 -10.29 -34.58
C GLY A 219 34.11 -10.30 -34.03
N ASN A 220 34.74 -11.44 -34.29
CA ASN A 220 36.17 -11.63 -34.26
C ASN A 220 36.75 -10.74 -35.38
N ASP A 221 37.53 -9.74 -35.02
CA ASP A 221 38.43 -9.07 -35.97
C ASP A 221 39.69 -9.94 -36.08
N ASP A 222 39.86 -10.54 -37.25
CA ASP A 222 41.14 -11.08 -37.70
C ASP A 222 42.05 -9.91 -38.10
N ASP A 223 43.20 -9.79 -37.44
CA ASP A 223 44.48 -9.32 -37.99
C ASP A 223 45.64 -9.86 -37.13
#